data_AF-A0A1H5FFG4-F1
#
_entry.id   AF-A0A1H5FFG4-F1
#
_cell.length_a   1.000
_cell.length_b   1.000
_cell.length_c   1.000
_cell.angle_alpha   90.00
_cell.angle_beta   90.00
_cell.angle_gamma   90.00
#
_symmetry.space_group_name_H-M   'P 1'
#
loop_
_entity.id
_entity.type
_entity.pdbx_description
1 polymer ?
#
loop_
_entity_poly.entity_id
_entity_poly.type
_entity_poly.pdbx_seq_one_letter_code
_entity_poly.pdbx_strand_id
1 'polypeptide(L)'
;MDYSHHHRTFLTCYADTHRYGWHHVDLFVHDEDGNEVNWVHWQTREDGPDGADAATARVEPNLRRTTDWQRGISADGSEHWIAEAAWAQ
;
A
#
# COMPACT_ATOMS: atom_id res chain seq x y z
N MET A 1 20.26 12.40 -21.60
CA MET A 1 19.90 11.16 -20.91
C MET A 1 18.71 11.49 -20.05
N ASP A 2 17.55 11.01 -20.44
CA ASP A 2 16.33 11.09 -19.63
C ASP A 2 16.47 10.01 -18.55
N TYR A 3 16.85 10.41 -17.34
CA TYR A 3 16.86 9.52 -16.17
C TYR A 3 15.49 9.58 -15.52
N SER A 4 14.45 9.21 -16.26
CA SER A 4 13.15 8.93 -15.67
C SER A 4 13.27 7.56 -15.00
N HIS A 5 13.82 7.52 -13.78
CA HIS A 5 13.77 6.32 -12.95
C HIS A 5 12.30 6.00 -12.67
N HIS A 6 11.82 4.92 -13.29
CA HIS A 6 10.45 4.46 -13.14
C HIS A 6 10.31 3.75 -11.80
N HIS A 7 9.93 4.49 -10.76
CA HIS A 7 9.55 3.86 -9.49
C HIS A 7 8.16 3.24 -9.61
N ARG A 8 8.03 1.98 -9.16
CA ARG A 8 6.72 1.36 -8.94
C ARG A 8 6.37 1.43 -7.47
N THR A 9 5.15 1.84 -7.17
CA THR A 9 4.70 1.91 -5.78
C THR A 9 3.50 1.01 -5.54
N PHE A 10 3.51 0.33 -4.40
CA PHE A 10 2.48 -0.63 -4.01
C PHE A 10 1.94 -0.25 -2.65
N LEU A 11 0.64 -0.01 -2.58
CA LEU A 11 -0.08 0.03 -1.32
C LEU A 11 -0.35 -1.39 -0.86
N THR A 12 -0.14 -1.66 0.43
CA THR A 12 -0.47 -2.94 1.07
C THR A 12 -1.19 -2.70 2.38
N CYS A 13 -2.27 -3.42 2.63
CA CYS A 13 -2.97 -3.43 3.92
C CYS A 13 -3.40 -4.84 4.30
N TYR A 14 -3.75 -5.03 5.57
CA TYR A 14 -3.96 -6.35 6.17
C TYR A 14 -5.26 -6.40 6.95
N ALA A 15 -5.79 -7.60 7.16
CA ALA A 15 -6.80 -7.87 8.17
C ALA A 15 -6.12 -8.19 9.50
N ASP A 16 -6.61 -7.66 10.61
CA ASP A 16 -6.10 -7.95 11.94
C ASP A 16 -6.59 -9.31 12.47
N THR A 17 -6.19 -10.37 11.77
CA THR A 17 -6.63 -11.75 12.01
C THR A 17 -6.25 -12.24 13.41
N HIS A 18 -5.10 -11.79 13.91
CA HIS A 18 -4.58 -12.16 15.23
C HIS A 18 -4.93 -11.17 16.35
N ARG A 19 -5.69 -10.11 16.02
CA ARG A 19 -6.16 -9.09 16.99
C ARG A 19 -5.04 -8.35 17.72
N TYR A 20 -3.96 -8.02 16.99
CA TYR A 20 -2.87 -7.20 17.51
C TYR A 20 -3.24 -5.71 17.59
N GLY A 21 -4.33 -5.30 16.96
CA GLY A 21 -4.78 -3.90 16.87
C GLY A 21 -3.94 -3.07 15.90
N TRP A 22 -3.23 -3.71 14.97
CA TRP A 22 -2.33 -3.05 14.03
C TRP A 22 -3.05 -2.71 12.73
N HIS A 23 -3.92 -1.70 12.79
CA HIS A 23 -4.63 -1.20 11.62
C HIS A 23 -3.74 -0.23 10.85
N HIS A 24 -3.28 -0.63 9.66
CA HIS A 24 -2.35 0.17 8.87
C HIS A 24 -2.43 -0.10 7.37
N VAL A 25 -1.83 0.82 6.63
CA VAL A 25 -1.50 0.69 5.22
C VAL A 25 -0.07 1.15 5.00
N ASP A 26 0.66 0.36 4.23
CA ASP A 26 2.04 0.60 3.83
C ASP A 26 2.11 0.97 2.34
N LEU A 27 3.00 1.89 1.98
CA LEU A 27 3.39 2.17 0.61
C LEU A 27 4.85 1.75 0.41
N PHE A 28 5.07 0.72 -0.40
CA PHE A 28 6.41 0.27 -0.77
C PHE A 28 6.82 0.86 -2.11
N VAL A 29 8.04 1.39 -2.20
CA VAL A 29 8.62 1.95 -3.42
C VAL A 29 9.69 1.01 -3.94
N HIS A 30 9.57 0.61 -5.19
CA HIS A 30 10.53 -0.25 -5.86
C HIS A 30 11.24 0.50 -6.99
N ASP A 31 12.52 0.22 -7.17
CA ASP A 31 13.29 0.66 -8.34
C ASP A 31 12.95 -0.18 -9.59
N GLU A 32 13.63 0.12 -10.69
CA GLU A 32 13.43 -0.54 -11.99
C GLU A 32 13.90 -2.01 -12.01
N ASP A 33 14.80 -2.38 -11.10
CA ASP A 33 15.27 -3.76 -10.91
C ASP A 33 14.34 -4.55 -9.97
N GLY A 34 13.33 -3.90 -9.39
CA GLY A 34 12.38 -4.50 -8.46
C GLY A 34 12.91 -4.62 -7.03
N ASN A 35 13.95 -3.87 -6.66
CA ASN A 35 14.38 -3.79 -5.27
C ASN A 35 13.48 -2.80 -4.52
N GLU A 36 13.06 -3.15 -3.31
CA GLU A 36 12.43 -2.19 -2.40
C GLU A 36 13.48 -1.15 -1.96
N VAL A 37 13.22 0.12 -2.25
CA VAL A 37 14.13 1.24 -1.98
C VAL A 37 13.56 2.24 -0.97
N ASN A 38 12.26 2.17 -0.68
CA ASN A 38 11.63 3.01 0.34
C ASN A 38 10.31 2.41 0.84
N TRP A 39 9.88 2.85 2.03
CA TRP A 39 8.64 2.43 2.67
C TRP A 39 8.03 3.59 3.47
N VAL A 40 6.72 3.79 3.32
CA VAL A 40 5.93 4.71 4.14
C VAL A 40 4.81 3.95 4.83
N HIS A 41 4.58 4.25 6.11
CA HIS A 41 3.59 3.57 6.94
C HIS A 41 2.56 4.57 7.49
N TRP A 42 1.28 4.25 7.35
CA TRP A 42 0.19 5.03 7.95
C TRP A 42 -0.74 4.17 8.78
N GLN A 43 -1.09 4.67 9.96
CA GLN A 43 -2.15 4.10 10.79
C GLN A 43 -3.52 4.37 10.17
N THR A 44 -4.37 3.35 10.16
CA THR A 44 -5.76 3.41 9.72
C THR A 44 -6.70 3.28 10.92
N ARG A 45 -7.99 3.60 10.72
CA ARG A 45 -9.01 3.37 11.76
C ARG A 45 -9.61 1.97 11.72
N GLU A 46 -9.56 1.35 10.55
CA GLU A 46 -10.13 0.05 10.25
C GLU A 46 -9.18 -0.69 9.31
N ASP A 47 -9.30 -2.01 9.31
CA ASP A 47 -8.50 -2.88 8.46
C ASP A 47 -8.90 -2.82 7.00
N GLY A 48 -7.99 -3.31 6.15
CA GLY A 48 -8.28 -3.63 4.77
C GLY A 48 -8.46 -2.41 3.86
N PRO A 49 -9.01 -2.65 2.65
CA PRO A 49 -9.07 -1.68 1.56
C PRO A 49 -9.70 -0.33 1.91
N ASP A 50 -10.86 -0.34 2.55
CA ASP A 50 -11.64 0.88 2.82
C ASP A 50 -10.91 1.80 3.81
N GLY A 51 -10.34 1.22 4.87
CA GLY A 51 -9.53 1.94 5.85
C GLY A 51 -8.24 2.49 5.26
N ALA A 52 -7.60 1.72 4.39
CA ALA A 52 -6.40 2.13 3.66
C ALA A 52 -6.68 3.31 2.71
N ASP A 53 -7.75 3.22 1.92
CA ASP A 53 -8.17 4.28 1.00
C ASP A 53 -8.54 5.57 1.76
N ALA A 54 -9.29 5.45 2.86
CA ALA A 54 -9.65 6.60 3.69
C ALA A 54 -8.42 7.28 4.34
N ALA A 55 -7.45 6.49 4.80
CA ALA A 55 -6.23 7.02 5.40
C ALA A 55 -5.37 7.74 4.37
N THR A 56 -5.07 7.09 3.24
CA THR A 56 -4.25 7.64 2.15
C THR A 56 -4.88 8.89 1.54
N ALA A 57 -6.19 8.90 1.28
CA ALA A 57 -6.89 10.08 0.78
C ALA A 57 -6.76 11.31 1.71
N ARG A 58 -6.63 11.08 3.02
CA ARG A 58 -6.46 12.13 4.02
C ARG A 58 -5.02 12.63 4.11
N VAL A 59 -4.04 11.73 4.12
CA VAL A 59 -2.63 12.07 4.43
C VAL A 59 -1.78 12.32 3.19
N GLU A 60 -2.10 11.66 2.08
CA GLU A 60 -1.46 11.82 0.77
C GLU A 60 -2.53 12.09 -0.31
N PRO A 61 -3.16 13.28 -0.33
CA PRO A 61 -4.32 13.55 -1.18
C PRO A 61 -4.05 13.47 -2.67
N ASN A 62 -2.80 13.42 -3.12
CA ASN A 62 -2.45 13.24 -4.53
C ASN A 62 -2.07 11.80 -4.88
N LEU A 63 -1.87 10.92 -3.90
CA LEU A 63 -1.62 9.50 -4.13
C LEU A 63 -2.93 8.80 -4.51
N ARG A 64 -2.91 8.02 -5.60
CA ARG A 64 -4.05 7.25 -6.09
C ARG A 64 -3.62 5.85 -6.45
N ARG A 65 -4.44 4.87 -6.10
CA ARG A 65 -4.32 3.53 -6.67
C ARG A 65 -4.58 3.58 -8.18
N THR A 66 -3.77 2.85 -8.93
CA THR A 66 -3.88 2.68 -10.39
C THR A 66 -4.45 1.31 -10.76
N THR A 67 -4.50 0.38 -9.80
CA THR A 67 -5.16 -0.91 -9.91
C THR A 67 -6.19 -1.10 -8.80
N ASP A 68 -7.09 -2.04 -9.00
CA ASP A 68 -7.94 -2.56 -7.92
C ASP A 68 -7.09 -3.25 -6.85
N TRP A 69 -7.64 -3.32 -5.64
CA TRP A 69 -7.08 -4.11 -4.56
C TRP A 69 -7.13 -5.60 -4.91
N GLN A 70 -5.96 -6.24 -4.89
CA GLN A 70 -5.81 -7.67 -5.09
C GLN A 70 -5.70 -8.35 -3.72
N ARG A 71 -6.71 -9.15 -3.38
CA ARG A 71 -6.76 -9.90 -2.11
C ARG A 71 -5.87 -11.13 -2.19
N GLY A 72 -5.11 -11.37 -1.13
CA GLY A 72 -4.31 -12.57 -0.91
C GLY A 72 -4.46 -13.09 0.52
N ILE A 73 -3.99 -14.32 0.74
CA ILE A 73 -3.94 -14.97 2.05
C ILE A 73 -2.48 -15.32 2.35
N SER A 74 -1.97 -14.82 3.47
CA SER A 74 -0.63 -15.09 3.97
C SER A 74 -0.51 -16.51 4.52
N ALA A 75 0.73 -16.99 4.71
CA ALA A 75 0.99 -18.36 5.18
C ALA A 75 0.40 -18.68 6.57
N ASP A 76 0.19 -17.64 7.39
CA ASP A 76 -0.41 -17.70 8.72
C ASP A 76 -1.95 -17.61 8.68
N GLY A 77 -2.55 -17.52 7.49
CA GLY A 77 -3.99 -17.37 7.29
C GLY A 77 -4.49 -15.91 7.28
N SER A 78 -3.61 -14.93 7.52
CA SER A 78 -4.01 -13.52 7.52
C SER A 78 -4.34 -13.03 6.11
N GLU A 79 -5.43 -12.28 5.97
CA GLU A 79 -5.74 -11.63 4.69
C GLU A 79 -4.89 -10.39 4.48
N HIS A 80 -4.50 -10.17 3.24
CA HIS A 80 -3.84 -8.94 2.80
C HIS A 80 -4.39 -8.48 1.46
N TRP A 81 -4.20 -7.20 1.16
CA TRP A 81 -4.55 -6.61 -0.12
C TRP A 81 -3.38 -5.78 -0.64
N ILE A 82 -3.11 -5.88 -1.94
CA ILE A 82 -2.06 -5.12 -2.62
C ILE A 82 -2.68 -4.37 -3.80
N ALA A 83 -2.25 -3.13 -4.03
CA ALA A 83 -2.61 -2.36 -5.22
C ALA A 83 -1.43 -1.49 -5.67
N GLU A 84 -1.26 -1.32 -6.97
CA GLU A 84 -0.34 -0.30 -7.48
C GLU A 84 -0.90 1.10 -7.21
N ALA A 85 -0.01 2.04 -6.97
CA ALA A 85 -0.34 3.44 -6.77
C ALA A 85 0.65 4.38 -7.49
N ALA A 86 0.20 5.61 -7.70
CA ALA A 86 1.01 6.71 -8.22
C ALA A 86 0.48 8.04 -7.70
N TRP A 87 1.35 9.04 -7.60
CA TRP A 87 0.91 10.42 -7.37
C TRP A 87 0.36 11.01 -8.67
N ALA A 88 -0.79 11.68 -8.57
CA ALA A 88 -1.31 12.51 -9.65
C ALA A 88 -0.29 13.60 -9.99
N GLN A 89 -0.11 13.83 -11.30
CA GLN A 89 0.76 14.89 -11.83
C GLN A 89 0.07 16.26 -11.78
#